data_AF-A0A960IPA8-F1
#
_entry.id   AF-A0A960IPA8-F1
#
_cell.length_a   1.000
_cell.length_b   1.000
_cell.length_c   1.000
_cell.angle_alpha   90.00
_cell.angle_beta   90.00
_cell.angle_gamma   90.00
#
_symmetry.space_group_name_H-M   'P 1'
#
loop_
_entity.id
_entity.type
_entity.pdbx_description
1 polymer ?
#
loop_
_entity_poly.entity_id
_entity_poly.type
_entity_poly.pdbx_seq_one_letter_code
_entity_poly.pdbx_strand_id
1 'polypeptide(L)'
;AREAIADSGLACDEKPFRAHLTVARCRTPWPARDRERAVAALAPPEPLDLDVASLSLVESRLGPAGAVYSTRSESPLGGGS
;
A
#
# COMPACT_ATOMS: atom_id res chain seq x y z
N ALA A 1 -3.36 10.89 11.84
CA ALA A 1 -2.48 9.71 11.79
C ALA A 1 -1.01 10.09 11.62
N ARG A 2 -0.60 10.72 10.50
CA ARG A 2 0.82 11.09 10.29
C ARG A 2 1.38 12.06 11.34
N GLU A 3 0.61 13.08 11.71
CA GLU A 3 0.97 14.02 12.80
C GLU A 3 1.19 13.28 14.12
N ALA A 4 0.24 12.45 14.55
CA ALA A 4 0.38 11.64 15.76
C ALA A 4 1.59 10.68 15.74
N ILE A 5 1.96 10.14 14.57
CA ILE A 5 3.19 9.34 14.40
C ILE A 5 4.43 10.23 14.56
N ALA A 6 4.44 11.42 13.96
CA ALA A 6 5.54 12.37 14.07
C ALA A 6 5.73 12.84 15.53
N ASP A 7 4.64 13.14 16.24
CA ASP A 7 4.65 13.54 17.66
C ASP A 7 5.22 12.44 18.58
N SER A 8 5.13 11.18 18.16
CA SER A 8 5.71 10.04 18.88
C SER A 8 7.23 9.85 18.62
N GLY A 9 7.83 10.69 17.77
CA GLY A 9 9.25 10.61 17.41
C GLY A 9 9.57 9.52 16.37
N LEU A 10 8.55 8.90 15.77
CA LEU A 10 8.71 7.89 14.72
C LEU A 10 8.83 8.56 13.34
N ALA A 11 9.75 8.06 12.54
CA ALA A 11 9.91 8.51 11.15
C ALA A 11 8.71 8.07 10.29
N CYS A 12 8.26 8.95 9.40
CA CYS A 12 7.22 8.67 8.42
C CYS A 12 7.71 9.08 7.01
N ASP A 13 7.17 8.47 5.97
CA ASP A 13 7.48 8.85 4.58
C ASP A 13 6.90 10.25 4.28
N GLU A 14 7.76 11.20 3.90
CA GLU A 14 7.40 12.58 3.60
C GLU A 14 6.67 12.73 2.26
N LYS A 15 6.68 11.71 1.40
CA LYS A 15 6.00 11.78 0.11
C LYS A 15 4.50 12.00 0.28
N PRO A 16 3.88 12.83 -0.58
CA PRO A 16 2.44 13.00 -0.60
C PRO A 16 1.74 11.66 -0.74
N PHE A 17 0.73 11.43 0.09
CA PHE A 17 -0.06 10.22 0.04
C PHE A 17 -0.88 10.17 -1.26
N ARG A 18 -0.82 9.02 -1.95
CA ARG A 18 -1.67 8.68 -3.09
C ARG A 18 -2.25 7.31 -2.84
N ALA A 19 -3.57 7.22 -2.61
CA ALA A 19 -4.23 5.93 -2.42
C ALA A 19 -4.14 5.10 -3.70
N HIS A 20 -3.54 3.91 -3.63
CA HIS A 20 -3.42 2.97 -4.74
C HIS A 20 -3.21 1.56 -4.20
N LEU A 21 -3.60 0.56 -4.99
CA LEU A 21 -3.23 -0.83 -4.75
C LEU A 21 -2.05 -1.21 -5.64
N THR A 22 -0.94 -1.64 -5.03
CA THR A 22 0.18 -2.18 -5.80
C THR A 22 -0.19 -3.57 -6.34
N VAL A 23 -0.39 -3.69 -7.66
CA VAL A 23 -0.69 -4.97 -8.32
C VAL A 23 0.57 -5.72 -8.77
N ALA A 24 1.62 -4.97 -9.13
CA ALA A 24 2.90 -5.52 -9.54
C ALA A 24 4.02 -4.50 -9.27
N ARG A 25 5.24 -5.01 -9.04
CA ARG A 25 6.45 -4.19 -9.00
C ARG A 25 7.43 -4.73 -10.02
N CYS A 26 7.82 -3.90 -10.97
CA CYS A 26 8.70 -4.31 -12.05
C CYS A 26 10.11 -3.83 -11.77
N ARG A 27 11.06 -4.77 -11.75
CA ARG A 27 12.46 -4.46 -11.45
C ARG A 27 13.06 -3.63 -12.58
N THR A 28 13.74 -2.56 -12.21
CA THR A 28 14.43 -1.68 -13.16
C THR A 28 15.83 -2.22 -13.50
N PRO A 29 16.30 -2.02 -14.75
CA PRO A 29 15.59 -1.38 -15.85
C PRO A 29 14.52 -2.30 -16.43
N TRP A 30 13.35 -1.74 -16.71
CA TRP A 30 12.28 -2.43 -17.40
C TRP A 30 12.12 -1.82 -18.80
N PRO A 31 12.24 -2.59 -19.89
CA PRO A 31 12.12 -2.05 -21.24
C PRO A 31 10.77 -1.35 -21.45
N ALA A 32 10.78 -0.18 -22.07
CA ALA A 32 9.55 0.62 -22.29
C ALA A 32 8.45 -0.18 -23.00
N ARG A 33 8.83 -1.03 -23.97
CA ARG A 33 7.93 -1.94 -24.70
C ARG A 33 7.21 -2.91 -23.76
N ASP A 34 7.90 -3.46 -22.77
CA ASP A 34 7.30 -4.43 -21.84
C ASP A 34 6.36 -3.74 -20.85
N ARG A 35 6.69 -2.50 -20.45
CA ARG A 35 5.79 -1.65 -19.66
C ARG A 35 4.50 -1.35 -20.41
N GLU A 36 4.60 -0.94 -21.68
CA GLU A 36 3.44 -0.64 -22.52
C GLU A 36 2.55 -1.87 -22.71
N ARG A 37 3.16 -3.03 -23.00
CA ARG A 37 2.43 -4.31 -23.10
C ARG A 37 1.74 -4.69 -21.79
N ALA A 38 2.40 -4.50 -20.66
CA ALA A 38 1.82 -4.80 -19.35
C ALA A 38 0.61 -3.89 -19.05
N VAL A 39 0.73 -2.59 -19.31
CA VAL A 39 -0.39 -1.64 -19.14
C VAL A 39 -1.53 -1.96 -20.10
N ALA A 40 -1.24 -2.26 -21.37
CA ALA A 40 -2.27 -2.61 -22.36
C ALA A 40 -2.99 -3.94 -22.04
N ALA A 41 -2.33 -4.86 -21.33
CA ALA A 41 -2.92 -6.11 -20.87
C ALA A 41 -3.83 -5.93 -19.64
N LEU A 42 -3.72 -4.81 -18.92
CA LEU A 42 -4.62 -4.48 -17.83
C LEU A 42 -5.89 -3.89 -18.43
N ALA A 43 -7.02 -4.59 -18.24
CA ALA A 43 -8.32 -4.00 -18.51
C ALA A 43 -8.50 -2.73 -17.64
N PRO A 44 -9.22 -1.71 -18.13
CA PRO A 44 -9.64 -0.61 -17.28
C PRO A 44 -10.33 -1.20 -16.04
N PRO A 45 -9.89 -0.86 -14.82
CA PRO A 45 -10.56 -1.37 -13.65
C PRO A 45 -11.98 -0.83 -13.64
N GLU A 46 -12.95 -1.71 -13.41
CA GLU A 46 -14.29 -1.25 -13.05
C GLU A 46 -14.21 -0.48 -11.72
N PRO A 47 -15.06 0.54 -11.52
CA PRO A 47 -15.17 1.20 -10.23
C PRO A 47 -15.38 0.17 -9.12
N LEU A 48 -14.54 0.24 -8.10
CA LEU A 48 -14.63 -0.63 -6.92
C LEU A 48 -15.07 0.22 -5.73
N ASP A 49 -16.29 -0.01 -5.27
CA ASP A 49 -16.73 0.47 -3.98
C ASP A 49 -16.15 -0.44 -2.89
N LEU A 50 -15.38 0.16 -1.98
CA LEU A 50 -14.75 -0.57 -0.89
C LEU A 50 -15.17 0.05 0.44
N ASP A 51 -15.95 -0.70 1.21
CA ASP A 51 -16.26 -0.34 2.59
C ASP A 51 -15.05 -0.66 3.49
N VAL A 52 -14.45 0.39 4.06
CA VAL A 52 -13.24 0.26 4.86
C VAL A 52 -13.63 -0.01 6.32
N ALA A 53 -13.57 -1.28 6.72
CA ALA A 53 -13.95 -1.71 8.06
C ALA A 53 -12.89 -1.45 9.14
N SER A 54 -11.61 -1.35 8.79
CA SER A 54 -10.53 -1.24 9.78
C SER A 54 -9.23 -0.64 9.23
N LEU A 55 -8.36 -0.23 10.15
CA LEU A 55 -6.96 0.11 9.91
C LEU A 55 -6.07 -0.89 10.66
N SER A 56 -5.07 -1.43 9.97
CA SER A 56 -4.10 -2.37 10.55
C SER A 56 -2.71 -1.75 10.68
N LEU A 57 -2.05 -1.95 11.82
CA LEU A 57 -0.61 -1.74 11.96
C LEU A 57 0.11 -3.00 11.48
N VAL A 58 0.91 -2.88 10.43
CA VAL A 58 1.60 -4.01 9.80
C VAL A 58 3.11 -3.86 9.97
N GLU A 59 3.78 -4.93 10.42
CA GLU A 59 5.23 -5.05 10.41
C GLU A 59 5.69 -5.72 9.12
N SER A 60 6.74 -5.20 8.50
CA SER A 60 7.39 -5.75 7.31
C SER A 60 8.80 -6.23 7.66
N ARG A 61 9.07 -7.54 7.59
CA ARG A 61 10.42 -8.10 7.76
C ARG A 61 10.98 -8.56 6.43
N LEU A 62 12.13 -8.01 6.03
CA LEU A 62 12.80 -8.37 4.79
C LEU A 62 13.60 -9.67 4.97
N GLY A 63 13.42 -10.61 4.04
CA GLY A 63 14.24 -11.81 3.91
C GLY A 63 14.65 -12.06 2.45
N PRO A 64 15.47 -13.08 2.19
CA PRO A 64 15.95 -13.41 0.84
C PRO A 64 14.82 -13.70 -0.17
N ALA A 65 13.68 -14.21 0.30
CA ALA A 65 12.51 -14.51 -0.53
C ALA A 65 11.56 -13.30 -0.71
N GLY A 66 11.87 -12.14 -0.12
CA GLY A 66 11.00 -10.96 -0.12
C GLY A 66 10.55 -10.54 1.28
N ALA A 67 9.61 -9.61 1.33
CA ALA A 67 9.05 -9.13 2.59
C ALA A 67 7.98 -10.10 3.13
N VAL A 68 8.07 -10.42 4.42
CA VAL A 68 7.00 -11.07 5.18
C VAL A 68 6.27 -9.99 5.97
N TYR A 69 4.95 -9.92 5.80
CA TYR A 69 4.10 -8.96 6.49
C TYR A 69 3.37 -9.64 7.65
N SER A 70 3.26 -8.97 8.79
CA SER A 70 2.52 -9.45 9.96
C SER A 70 1.70 -8.33 10.56
N THR A 71 0.40 -8.54 10.73
CA THR A 71 -0.47 -7.60 11.46
C THR A 71 -0.12 -7.63 12.94
N ARG A 72 0.11 -6.44 13.52
CA ARG A 72 0.46 -6.24 14.92
C ARG A 72 -0.72 -5.77 15.75
N SER A 73 -1.57 -4.95 15.16
CA SER A 73 -2.84 -4.52 15.73
C SER A 73 -3.81 -4.12 14.63
N GLU A 74 -5.09 -4.11 14.97
CA GLU A 74 -6.17 -3.67 14.12
C GLU A 74 -7.06 -2.72 14.91
N SER A 75 -7.57 -1.68 14.26
CA SER A 75 -8.49 -0.70 14.83
C SER A 75 -9.71 -0.58 13.91
N PRO A 76 -10.93 -0.85 14.39
CA PRO A 76 -12.12 -0.76 13.57
C PRO A 76 -12.39 0.70 13.14
N LEU A 77 -12.97 0.84 11.96
CA LEU A 77 -13.51 2.08 11.41
C LEU A 77 -15.04 1.98 11.37
N GLY A 78 -15.75 3.10 11.52
CA GLY A 78 -17.22 3.13 11.50
C GLY A 78 -17.92 3.21 12.87
N GLY A 79 -17.19 3.51 13.95
CA GLY A 79 -17.78 3.79 15.27
C GLY A 79 -18.29 5.23 15.40
N GLY A 80 -19.37 5.57 14.72
CA GLY A 80 -20.21 6.73 15.06
C GLY A 80 -21.37 6.25 15.94
N SER A 81 -21.53 6.85 17.11
CA SER A 81 -22.75 6.70 17.93
C SER A 81 -23.98 7.25 17.21
#